data_AF-B4YXV8-F1
#
_entry.id   AF-B4YXV8-F1
#
_cell.length_a   1.000
_cell.length_b   1.000
_cell.length_c   1.000
_cell.angle_alpha   90.00
_cell.angle_beta   90.00
_cell.angle_gamma   90.00
#
_symmetry.space_group_name_H-M   'P 1'
#
loop_
_entity.id
_entity.type
_entity.pdbx_description
1 polymer ?
#
loop_
_entity_poly.entity_id
_entity_poly.type
_entity_poly.pdbx_seq_one_letter_code
_entity_poly.pdbx_strand_id
1 'polypeptide(L)'
;DLGNIECLMPHSRSAPLRPLASLSASDFVCKYESHCPPTCHCCEYEQCECEVICPGNCSCFHDATWATNIVDCGRQDLAALPNRIPQDVSDLYLDGNNMPELEVGHLTGRRNLRALYLNASNLMTLQNGSLAQLVNLRVLHLENNKLTTLEGTEFRSLGLLRELYLHNNMLTHISNATFEPLVSLEVLRLDNNRLSSLPHLQYRHSLQGLTLGR
;
A
#
# COMPACT_ATOMS: atom_id res chain seq x y z
N ASP A 1 -9.26 25.07 -25.48
CA ASP A 1 -9.00 25.40 -24.08
C ASP A 1 -9.00 24.10 -23.28
N LEU A 2 -7.82 23.61 -22.90
CA LEU A 2 -7.65 22.32 -22.21
C LEU A 2 -7.95 22.42 -20.70
N GLY A 3 -8.16 23.64 -20.17
CA GLY A 3 -8.38 23.89 -18.74
C GLY A 3 -9.70 23.38 -18.18
N ASN A 4 -10.68 23.09 -19.03
CA ASN A 4 -12.00 22.58 -18.65
C ASN A 4 -12.18 21.08 -18.87
N ILE A 5 -11.11 20.37 -19.29
CA ILE A 5 -11.17 18.93 -19.50
C ILE A 5 -10.79 18.23 -18.20
N GLU A 6 -11.75 17.49 -17.66
CA GLU A 6 -11.55 16.62 -16.52
C GLU A 6 -11.43 15.17 -17.00
N CYS A 7 -10.49 14.43 -16.41
CA CYS A 7 -10.36 13.00 -16.62
C CYS A 7 -11.00 12.26 -15.46
N LEU A 8 -11.81 11.25 -15.81
CA LEU A 8 -12.26 10.25 -14.87
C LEU A 8 -11.11 9.26 -14.62
N MET A 9 -10.72 9.12 -13.36
CA MET A 9 -9.69 8.22 -12.86
C MET A 9 -10.38 6.96 -12.31
N PRO A 10 -10.57 5.90 -13.11
CA PRO A 10 -11.38 4.74 -12.73
C PRO A 10 -10.84 3.96 -11.52
N HIS A 11 -9.56 4.15 -11.19
CA HIS A 11 -8.89 3.53 -10.05
C HIS A 11 -8.85 4.44 -8.80
N SER A 12 -9.23 5.73 -8.91
CA SER A 12 -9.14 6.69 -7.81
C SER A 12 -10.40 6.68 -6.96
N ARG A 13 -10.26 6.28 -5.69
CA ARG A 13 -11.39 6.18 -4.74
C ARG A 13 -11.77 7.51 -4.05
N SER A 14 -10.84 8.47 -3.97
CA SER A 14 -11.03 9.74 -3.25
C SER A 14 -11.25 10.95 -4.17
N ALA A 15 -10.67 10.93 -5.38
CA ALA A 15 -10.76 12.01 -6.36
C ALA A 15 -10.89 11.41 -7.77
N PRO A 16 -12.10 10.97 -8.17
CA PRO A 16 -12.31 10.34 -9.45
C PRO A 16 -12.23 11.34 -10.61
N LEU A 17 -12.41 12.64 -10.38
CA LEU A 17 -12.26 13.67 -11.42
C LEU A 17 -11.03 14.52 -11.15
N ARG A 18 -10.14 14.61 -12.13
CA ARG A 18 -8.94 15.45 -12.05
C ARG A 18 -8.77 16.29 -13.30
N PRO A 19 -8.36 17.57 -13.19
CA PRO A 19 -8.05 18.39 -14.36
C PRO A 19 -6.90 17.78 -15.15
N LEU A 20 -7.05 17.71 -16.48
CA LEU A 20 -6.04 17.13 -17.39
C LEU A 20 -4.65 17.76 -17.20
N ALA A 21 -4.59 19.07 -16.93
CA ALA A 21 -3.33 19.79 -16.70
C ALA A 21 -2.58 19.38 -15.43
N SER A 22 -3.25 18.69 -14.49
CA SER A 22 -2.64 18.18 -13.26
C SER A 22 -2.11 16.74 -13.39
N LEU A 23 -2.33 16.10 -14.54
CA LEU A 23 -2.00 14.71 -14.77
C LEU A 23 -0.62 14.54 -15.39
N SER A 24 0.00 13.43 -15.04
CA SER A 24 1.25 12.92 -15.55
C SER A 24 1.00 11.69 -16.44
N ALA A 25 2.00 11.23 -17.18
CA ALA A 25 1.87 10.04 -18.03
C ALA A 25 1.43 8.79 -17.25
N SER A 26 1.85 8.63 -16.00
CA SER A 26 1.47 7.51 -15.13
C SER A 26 0.01 7.52 -14.67
N ASP A 27 -0.71 8.64 -14.82
CA ASP A 27 -2.14 8.72 -14.51
C ASP A 27 -3.00 8.08 -15.62
N PHE A 28 -2.46 7.90 -16.83
CA PHE A 28 -3.16 7.29 -17.97
C PHE A 28 -2.96 5.78 -17.98
N VAL A 29 -3.82 5.08 -17.22
CA VAL A 29 -3.77 3.62 -17.07
C VAL A 29 -4.87 2.90 -17.85
N CYS A 30 -4.55 1.70 -18.34
CA CYS A 30 -5.47 0.81 -19.04
C CYS A 30 -5.84 -0.38 -18.15
N LYS A 31 -7.12 -0.80 -18.18
CA LYS A 31 -7.55 -2.02 -17.48
C LYS A 31 -6.97 -3.26 -18.17
N TYR A 32 -6.57 -4.27 -17.39
CA TYR A 32 -6.17 -5.58 -17.91
C TYR A 32 -6.80 -6.73 -17.12
N GLU A 33 -7.05 -7.85 -17.80
CA GLU A 33 -7.47 -9.12 -17.18
C GLU A 33 -6.28 -10.08 -17.08
N SER A 34 -5.41 -10.12 -18.10
CA SER A 34 -4.11 -10.77 -18.04
C SER A 34 -3.09 -10.03 -18.91
N HIS A 35 -1.80 -10.28 -18.66
CA HIS A 35 -0.73 -9.80 -19.52
C HIS A 35 0.46 -10.78 -19.53
N CYS A 36 1.25 -10.68 -20.59
CA CYS A 36 2.49 -11.40 -20.74
C CYS A 36 3.68 -10.45 -20.61
N PRO A 37 4.52 -10.57 -19.55
CA PRO A 37 5.71 -9.76 -19.42
C PRO A 37 6.67 -9.98 -20.61
N PRO A 38 7.34 -8.93 -21.12
CA PRO A 38 8.25 -9.05 -22.26
C PRO A 38 9.46 -9.95 -21.99
N THR A 39 9.74 -10.25 -20.72
CA THR A 39 10.79 -11.19 -20.29
C THR A 39 10.36 -12.65 -20.34
N CYS A 40 9.12 -12.97 -20.75
CA CYS A 40 8.66 -14.35 -20.84
C CYS A 40 7.98 -14.68 -22.18
N HIS A 41 8.01 -15.98 -22.49
CA HIS A 41 7.23 -16.58 -23.57
C HIS A 41 5.95 -17.17 -22.97
N CYS A 42 4.82 -16.50 -23.21
CA CYS A 42 3.51 -17.05 -22.84
C CYS A 42 3.08 -18.05 -23.92
N CYS A 43 2.88 -19.31 -23.51
CA CYS A 43 2.30 -20.35 -24.35
C CYS A 43 0.90 -20.70 -23.83
N GLU A 44 0.02 -21.10 -24.75
CA GLU A 44 -1.33 -21.60 -24.45
C GLU A 44 -1.33 -23.01 -23.79
N TYR A 45 -0.16 -23.62 -23.60
CA TYR A 45 -0.03 -24.96 -23.01
C TYR A 45 0.34 -24.89 -21.52
N GLU A 46 -0.14 -25.89 -20.76
CA GLU A 46 -0.15 -26.04 -19.29
C GLU A 46 1.18 -25.88 -18.53
N GLN A 47 2.28 -25.51 -19.19
CA GLN A 47 3.62 -25.37 -18.61
C GLN A 47 4.19 -23.95 -18.65
N CYS A 48 3.44 -22.96 -19.14
CA CYS A 48 3.86 -21.55 -19.05
C CYS A 48 3.32 -20.87 -17.79
N GLU A 49 4.11 -20.91 -16.71
CA GLU A 49 3.84 -20.22 -15.43
C GLU A 49 4.10 -18.69 -15.49
N CYS A 50 3.96 -18.06 -16.66
CA CYS A 50 4.35 -16.67 -16.88
C CYS A 50 3.21 -15.69 -17.14
N GLU A 51 2.02 -16.20 -17.46
CA GLU A 51 0.87 -15.32 -17.63
C GLU A 51 0.51 -14.70 -16.29
N VAL A 52 0.54 -13.37 -16.23
CA VAL A 52 0.12 -12.62 -15.06
C VAL A 52 -1.36 -12.31 -15.22
N ILE A 53 -2.17 -12.88 -14.34
CA ILE A 53 -3.63 -12.75 -14.37
C ILE A 53 -4.05 -11.85 -13.22
N CYS A 54 -4.95 -10.90 -13.50
CA CYS A 54 -5.57 -10.07 -12.48
C CYS A 54 -6.30 -10.97 -11.47
N PRO A 55 -6.08 -10.81 -10.14
CA PRO A 55 -6.70 -11.68 -9.17
C PRO A 55 -8.24 -11.59 -9.22
N GLY A 56 -8.91 -12.71 -8.93
CA GLY A 56 -10.37 -12.78 -8.96
C GLY A 56 -11.02 -11.73 -8.06
N ASN A 57 -12.08 -11.08 -8.56
CA ASN A 57 -12.80 -9.97 -7.92
C ASN A 57 -11.98 -8.69 -7.69
N CYS A 58 -10.77 -8.60 -8.26
CA CYS A 58 -10.00 -7.37 -8.28
C CYS A 58 -10.13 -6.66 -9.62
N SER A 59 -9.76 -5.38 -9.65
CA SER A 59 -9.60 -4.60 -10.88
C SER A 59 -8.15 -4.18 -11.03
N CYS A 60 -7.55 -4.49 -12.17
CA CYS A 60 -6.14 -4.21 -12.41
C CYS A 60 -5.95 -3.22 -13.54
N PHE A 61 -4.98 -2.31 -13.37
CA PHE A 61 -4.67 -1.25 -14.32
C PHE A 61 -3.17 -1.06 -14.49
N HIS A 62 -2.71 -0.69 -15.67
CA HIS A 62 -1.30 -0.43 -15.92
C HIS A 62 -1.07 0.78 -16.83
N ASP A 63 0.05 1.47 -16.66
CA ASP A 63 0.51 2.47 -17.64
C ASP A 63 1.21 1.81 -18.84
N ALA A 64 1.52 2.59 -19.88
CA ALA A 64 2.16 2.09 -21.10
C ALA A 64 3.55 1.43 -20.87
N THR A 65 4.19 1.69 -19.74
CA THR A 65 5.54 1.22 -19.41
C THR A 65 5.55 0.12 -18.34
N TRP A 66 4.40 -0.23 -17.77
CA TRP A 66 4.26 -1.09 -16.60
C TRP A 66 5.00 -0.57 -15.35
N ALA A 67 5.42 0.70 -15.35
CA ALA A 67 6.03 1.33 -14.18
C ALA A 67 4.99 1.65 -13.09
N THR A 68 3.72 1.75 -13.51
CA THR A 68 2.53 1.82 -12.68
C THR A 68 1.70 0.59 -12.99
N ASN A 69 1.50 -0.27 -11.98
CA ASN A 69 0.64 -1.45 -12.03
C ASN A 69 -0.22 -1.45 -10.75
N ILE A 70 -1.48 -1.08 -10.91
CA ILE A 70 -2.46 -0.91 -9.86
C ILE A 70 -3.27 -2.20 -9.77
N VAL A 71 -3.40 -2.75 -8.57
CA VAL A 71 -4.27 -3.88 -8.27
C VAL A 71 -5.24 -3.46 -7.17
N ASP A 72 -6.51 -3.31 -7.52
CA ASP A 72 -7.57 -2.93 -6.59
C ASP A 72 -8.41 -4.14 -6.20
N CYS A 73 -8.23 -4.62 -4.97
CA CYS A 73 -8.96 -5.70 -4.32
C CYS A 73 -9.72 -5.20 -3.06
N GLY A 74 -10.00 -3.90 -2.97
CA GLY A 74 -10.66 -3.31 -1.80
C GLY A 74 -12.16 -3.61 -1.76
N ARG A 75 -12.71 -3.80 -0.54
CA ARG A 75 -14.13 -4.08 -0.25
C ARG A 75 -14.67 -5.33 -0.95
N GLN A 76 -13.90 -6.40 -0.92
CA GLN A 76 -14.23 -7.69 -1.53
C GLN A 76 -14.48 -8.78 -0.47
N ASP A 77 -14.69 -8.38 0.80
CA ASP A 77 -14.86 -9.27 1.96
C ASP A 77 -13.74 -10.32 2.11
N LEU A 78 -12.53 -9.98 1.67
CA LEU A 78 -11.40 -10.90 1.69
C LEU A 78 -10.99 -11.20 3.14
N ALA A 79 -10.87 -12.49 3.45
CA ALA A 79 -10.33 -12.95 4.74
C ALA A 79 -8.80 -13.05 4.75
N ALA A 80 -8.18 -13.12 3.56
CA ALA A 80 -6.75 -13.26 3.35
C ALA A 80 -6.35 -12.61 2.01
N LEU A 81 -5.04 -12.49 1.76
CA LEU A 81 -4.56 -11.99 0.48
C LEU A 81 -5.02 -12.88 -0.69
N PRO A 82 -5.43 -12.28 -1.82
CA PRO A 82 -5.75 -13.06 -3.01
C PRO A 82 -4.51 -13.74 -3.56
N ASN A 83 -4.69 -14.95 -4.09
CA ASN A 83 -3.60 -15.69 -4.73
C ASN A 83 -3.10 -14.93 -5.97
N ARG A 84 -1.79 -15.03 -6.25
CA ARG A 84 -1.15 -14.51 -7.47
C ARG A 84 -1.23 -12.99 -7.67
N ILE A 85 -1.07 -12.20 -6.60
CA ILE A 85 -0.80 -10.76 -6.78
C ILE A 85 0.45 -10.58 -7.67
N PRO A 86 0.36 -9.81 -8.78
CA PRO A 86 1.49 -9.53 -9.67
C PRO A 86 2.75 -9.08 -8.90
N GLN A 87 3.93 -9.58 -9.29
CA GLN A 87 5.18 -9.24 -8.61
C GLN A 87 5.61 -7.78 -8.84
N ASP A 88 5.21 -7.23 -9.98
CA ASP A 88 5.49 -5.88 -10.46
C ASP A 88 4.48 -4.83 -9.97
N VAL A 89 3.50 -5.23 -9.14
CA VAL A 89 2.51 -4.33 -8.54
C VAL A 89 3.19 -3.11 -7.89
N SER A 90 2.72 -1.91 -8.25
CA SER A 90 3.18 -0.64 -7.68
C SER A 90 2.20 -0.11 -6.63
N ASP A 91 0.91 -0.35 -6.80
CA ASP A 91 -0.15 0.18 -5.94
C ASP A 91 -1.15 -0.94 -5.64
N LEU A 92 -1.27 -1.31 -4.37
CA LEU A 92 -2.11 -2.43 -3.95
C LEU A 92 -3.19 -1.95 -2.97
N TYR A 93 -4.44 -2.08 -3.37
CA TYR A 93 -5.60 -1.75 -2.53
C TYR A 93 -6.20 -3.03 -1.95
N LEU A 94 -6.17 -3.13 -0.63
CA LEU A 94 -6.78 -4.19 0.18
C LEU A 94 -7.68 -3.59 1.27
N ASP A 95 -8.08 -2.32 1.12
CA ASP A 95 -8.89 -1.57 2.08
C ASP A 95 -10.30 -2.12 2.20
N GLY A 96 -10.88 -2.02 3.41
CA GLY A 96 -12.27 -2.43 3.64
C GLY A 96 -12.51 -3.94 3.53
N ASN A 97 -11.48 -4.76 3.76
CA ASN A 97 -11.59 -6.22 3.80
C ASN A 97 -11.68 -6.74 5.26
N ASN A 98 -11.58 -8.05 5.47
CA ASN A 98 -11.60 -8.65 6.81
C ASN A 98 -10.36 -9.50 7.05
N MET A 99 -9.19 -8.86 7.06
CA MET A 99 -7.88 -9.50 7.12
C MET A 99 -7.26 -9.23 8.49
N PRO A 100 -7.54 -10.07 9.52
CA PRO A 100 -7.11 -9.81 10.89
C PRO A 100 -5.58 -9.87 11.07
N GLU A 101 -4.87 -10.54 10.17
CA GLU A 101 -3.42 -10.69 10.21
C GLU A 101 -2.79 -10.55 8.82
N LEU A 102 -1.61 -9.94 8.77
CA LEU A 102 -0.74 -9.94 7.61
C LEU A 102 0.50 -10.80 7.91
N GLU A 103 0.48 -12.05 7.47
CA GLU A 103 1.58 -12.99 7.69
C GLU A 103 2.82 -12.71 6.83
N VAL A 104 3.96 -13.21 7.32
CA VAL A 104 5.22 -13.28 6.58
C VAL A 104 5.04 -14.13 5.33
N GLY A 105 5.54 -13.65 4.20
CA GLY A 105 5.46 -14.38 2.93
C GLY A 105 4.36 -13.87 2.01
N HIS A 106 3.27 -13.33 2.56
CA HIS A 106 2.12 -12.87 1.79
C HIS A 106 2.49 -11.84 0.72
N LEU A 107 3.43 -10.94 1.01
CA LEU A 107 3.92 -9.89 0.11
C LEU A 107 5.36 -10.13 -0.37
N THR A 108 5.87 -11.36 -0.28
CA THR A 108 7.20 -11.73 -0.81
C THR A 108 7.31 -11.43 -2.31
N GLY A 109 8.42 -10.82 -2.73
CA GLY A 109 8.70 -10.52 -4.14
C GLY A 109 8.06 -9.23 -4.67
N ARG A 110 7.14 -8.58 -3.92
CA ARG A 110 6.47 -7.34 -4.34
C ARG A 110 7.34 -6.11 -4.07
N ARG A 111 8.58 -6.13 -4.58
CA ARG A 111 9.59 -5.10 -4.30
C ARG A 111 9.30 -3.78 -4.99
N ASN A 112 8.47 -3.78 -6.04
CA ASN A 112 8.09 -2.58 -6.78
C ASN A 112 6.96 -1.79 -6.10
N LEU A 113 6.36 -2.33 -5.04
CA LEU A 113 5.23 -1.72 -4.35
C LEU A 113 5.63 -0.37 -3.73
N ARG A 114 4.89 0.67 -4.09
CA ARG A 114 5.05 2.07 -3.67
C ARG A 114 3.93 2.51 -2.74
N ALA A 115 2.71 2.03 -2.96
CA ALA A 115 1.55 2.34 -2.11
C ALA A 115 0.82 1.06 -1.70
N LEU A 116 0.55 0.93 -0.40
CA LEU A 116 -0.19 -0.19 0.17
C LEU A 116 -1.33 0.33 1.04
N TYR A 117 -2.55 -0.07 0.69
CA TYR A 117 -3.77 0.29 1.41
C TYR A 117 -4.33 -0.91 2.14
N LEU A 118 -4.25 -0.91 3.46
CA LEU A 118 -4.79 -1.92 4.37
C LEU A 118 -5.75 -1.30 5.39
N ASN A 119 -6.20 -0.07 5.15
CA ASN A 119 -7.08 0.66 6.05
C ASN A 119 -8.48 0.03 6.11
N ALA A 120 -9.13 0.13 7.27
CA ALA A 120 -10.46 -0.43 7.51
C ALA A 120 -10.56 -1.95 7.22
N SER A 121 -9.48 -2.71 7.45
CA SER A 121 -9.40 -4.14 7.11
C SER A 121 -9.42 -5.09 8.32
N ASN A 122 -9.85 -4.61 9.49
CA ASN A 122 -9.88 -5.36 10.76
C ASN A 122 -8.52 -5.91 11.24
N LEU A 123 -7.41 -5.38 10.73
CA LEU A 123 -6.07 -5.85 11.04
C LEU A 123 -5.75 -5.64 12.52
N MET A 124 -5.38 -6.72 13.23
CA MET A 124 -5.10 -6.69 14.66
C MET A 124 -3.59 -6.66 14.95
N THR A 125 -2.79 -7.31 14.12
CA THR A 125 -1.34 -7.42 14.29
C THR A 125 -0.62 -7.30 12.94
N LEU A 126 0.62 -6.82 12.99
CA LEU A 126 1.57 -6.91 11.89
C LEU A 126 2.63 -7.92 12.30
N GLN A 127 2.69 -9.07 11.61
CA GLN A 127 3.71 -10.07 11.93
C GLN A 127 5.10 -9.51 11.59
N ASN A 128 6.09 -9.76 12.44
CA ASN A 128 7.46 -9.31 12.21
C ASN A 128 7.98 -9.85 10.88
N GLY A 129 8.39 -8.94 9.98
CA GLY A 129 8.90 -9.27 8.66
C GLY A 129 7.84 -9.37 7.55
N SER A 130 6.56 -9.19 7.85
CA SER A 130 5.47 -9.16 6.85
C SER A 130 5.68 -8.09 5.77
N LEU A 131 6.33 -6.97 6.12
CA LEU A 131 6.65 -5.85 5.21
C LEU A 131 8.14 -5.82 4.79
N ALA A 132 8.93 -6.84 5.14
CA ALA A 132 10.40 -6.80 5.02
C ALA A 132 10.92 -6.56 3.59
N GLN A 133 10.17 -7.00 2.57
CA GLN A 133 10.60 -6.91 1.17
C GLN A 133 10.07 -5.67 0.43
N LEU A 134 9.24 -4.84 1.07
CA LEU A 134 8.62 -3.66 0.47
C LEU A 134 9.58 -2.46 0.50
N VAL A 135 10.79 -2.64 -0.04
CA VAL A 135 11.90 -1.68 0.09
C VAL A 135 11.66 -0.36 -0.64
N ASN A 136 10.73 -0.33 -1.59
CA ASN A 136 10.34 0.87 -2.36
C ASN A 136 9.03 1.51 -1.86
N LEU A 137 8.46 1.02 -0.76
CA LEU A 137 7.20 1.52 -0.23
C LEU A 137 7.35 2.97 0.21
N ARG A 138 6.43 3.83 -0.24
CA ARG A 138 6.39 5.27 0.04
C ARG A 138 5.17 5.65 0.86
N VAL A 139 4.04 5.00 0.64
CA VAL A 139 2.78 5.29 1.30
C VAL A 139 2.21 4.01 1.91
N LEU A 140 1.89 4.06 3.20
CA LEU A 140 1.30 2.95 3.94
C LEU A 140 0.08 3.43 4.73
N HIS A 141 -1.09 2.92 4.34
CA HIS A 141 -2.36 3.16 5.01
C HIS A 141 -2.73 1.98 5.91
N LEU A 142 -2.74 2.22 7.21
CA LEU A 142 -3.10 1.26 8.26
C LEU A 142 -4.18 1.82 9.20
N GLU A 143 -4.75 2.99 8.90
CA GLU A 143 -5.78 3.64 9.70
C GLU A 143 -7.08 2.83 9.76
N ASN A 144 -7.90 3.10 10.78
CA ASN A 144 -9.18 2.42 10.99
C ASN A 144 -9.05 0.88 11.14
N ASN A 145 -7.95 0.42 11.73
CA ASN A 145 -7.73 -0.98 12.06
C ASN A 145 -7.82 -1.20 13.58
N LYS A 146 -7.37 -2.36 14.05
CA LYS A 146 -7.43 -2.80 15.46
C LYS A 146 -6.04 -3.03 16.04
N LEU A 147 -5.01 -2.38 15.49
CA LEU A 147 -3.63 -2.52 15.96
C LEU A 147 -3.50 -2.03 17.40
N THR A 148 -2.88 -2.83 18.27
CA THR A 148 -2.75 -2.52 19.70
C THR A 148 -1.33 -2.14 20.13
N THR A 149 -0.31 -2.72 19.50
CA THR A 149 1.10 -2.45 19.81
C THR A 149 1.95 -2.42 18.54
N LEU A 150 3.08 -1.72 18.62
CA LEU A 150 4.16 -1.78 17.65
C LEU A 150 5.47 -1.97 18.42
N GLU A 151 6.15 -3.09 18.19
CA GLU A 151 7.27 -3.57 19.00
C GLU A 151 8.63 -3.08 18.49
N GLY A 152 8.68 -2.48 17.29
CA GLY A 152 9.89 -1.85 16.76
C GLY A 152 10.48 -2.52 15.54
N THR A 153 9.83 -3.57 15.03
CA THR A 153 10.38 -4.41 13.95
C THR A 153 9.54 -4.36 12.67
N GLU A 154 8.30 -3.89 12.78
CA GLU A 154 7.29 -3.92 11.73
C GLU A 154 7.74 -3.15 10.47
N PHE A 155 8.50 -2.06 10.66
CA PHE A 155 8.89 -1.13 9.60
C PHE A 155 10.40 -1.12 9.29
N ARG A 156 11.14 -2.14 9.73
CA ARG A 156 12.61 -2.17 9.68
C ARG A 156 13.23 -1.95 8.29
N SER A 157 12.54 -2.35 7.24
CA SER A 157 13.00 -2.25 5.84
C SER A 157 12.47 -1.03 5.08
N LEU A 158 11.60 -0.22 5.70
CA LEU A 158 10.81 0.79 4.99
C LEU A 158 11.52 2.16 4.96
N GLY A 159 12.80 2.18 4.61
CA GLY A 159 13.62 3.40 4.63
C GLY A 159 13.13 4.51 3.70
N LEU A 160 12.43 4.15 2.62
CA LEU A 160 11.86 5.08 1.64
C LEU A 160 10.41 5.51 1.95
N LEU A 161 9.85 5.06 3.08
CA LEU A 161 8.48 5.40 3.46
C LEU A 161 8.40 6.90 3.79
N ARG A 162 7.46 7.57 3.14
CA ARG A 162 7.19 9.01 3.28
C ARG A 162 5.93 9.27 4.08
N GLU A 163 4.91 8.45 3.90
CA GLU A 163 3.61 8.65 4.53
C GLU A 163 3.17 7.40 5.27
N LEU A 164 2.90 7.55 6.56
CA LEU A 164 2.41 6.49 7.44
C LEU A 164 1.16 6.94 8.18
N TYR A 165 0.05 6.27 7.90
CA TYR A 165 -1.24 6.54 8.49
C TYR A 165 -1.62 5.43 9.46
N LEU A 166 -1.64 5.73 10.76
CA LEU A 166 -1.96 4.81 11.86
C LEU A 166 -3.11 5.31 12.73
N HIS A 167 -3.77 6.40 12.34
CA HIS A 167 -4.86 7.00 13.09
C HIS A 167 -6.08 6.07 13.19
N ASN A 168 -6.95 6.29 14.18
CA ASN A 168 -8.12 5.42 14.44
C ASN A 168 -7.74 3.94 14.61
N ASN A 169 -6.67 3.67 15.36
CA ASN A 169 -6.31 2.33 15.83
C ASN A 169 -6.48 2.24 17.35
N MET A 170 -5.97 1.17 17.95
CA MET A 170 -6.08 0.91 19.39
C MET A 170 -4.70 0.93 20.05
N LEU A 171 -3.73 1.62 19.45
CA LEU A 171 -2.33 1.59 19.88
C LEU A 171 -2.19 2.14 21.30
N THR A 172 -1.74 1.30 22.22
CA THR A 172 -1.41 1.68 23.61
C THR A 172 0.09 1.84 23.80
N HIS A 173 0.89 1.16 22.99
CA HIS A 173 2.35 1.19 23.07
C HIS A 173 2.99 1.24 21.67
N ILE A 174 4.01 2.08 21.53
CA ILE A 174 4.87 2.16 20.36
C ILE A 174 6.31 2.16 20.87
N SER A 175 7.10 1.18 20.45
CA SER A 175 8.51 1.08 20.78
C SER A 175 9.31 2.26 20.20
N ASN A 176 10.34 2.69 20.93
CA ASN A 176 11.22 3.77 20.45
C ASN A 176 11.93 3.42 19.14
N ALA A 177 12.11 2.13 18.87
CA ALA A 177 12.73 1.63 17.65
C ALA A 177 11.77 1.61 16.43
N THR A 178 10.44 1.70 16.63
CA THR A 178 9.44 1.53 15.55
C THR A 178 9.67 2.48 14.39
N PHE A 179 9.99 3.73 14.69
CA PHE A 179 10.15 4.75 13.66
C PHE A 179 11.60 4.97 13.26
N GLU A 180 12.61 4.44 13.97
CA GLU A 180 14.05 4.60 13.69
C GLU A 180 14.47 4.35 12.23
N PRO A 181 13.95 3.32 11.53
CA PRO A 181 14.31 3.04 10.14
C PRO A 181 13.73 4.02 9.12
N LEU A 182 12.67 4.76 9.48
CA LEU A 182 11.87 5.59 8.57
C LEU A 182 12.55 6.96 8.32
N VAL A 183 13.72 6.94 7.67
CA VAL A 183 14.55 8.14 7.46
C VAL A 183 13.93 9.15 6.48
N SER A 184 13.09 8.69 5.56
CA SER A 184 12.39 9.53 4.59
C SER A 184 10.97 9.94 5.02
N LEU A 185 10.58 9.70 6.28
CA LEU A 185 9.21 9.95 6.73
C LEU A 185 8.89 11.46 6.73
N GLU A 186 7.84 11.83 6.00
CA GLU A 186 7.34 13.20 5.83
C GLU A 186 6.01 13.40 6.55
N VAL A 187 5.13 12.39 6.54
CA VAL A 187 3.80 12.44 7.18
C VAL A 187 3.62 11.25 8.12
N LEU A 188 3.28 11.54 9.37
CA LEU A 188 2.90 10.57 10.38
C LEU A 188 1.59 10.98 11.06
N ARG A 189 0.58 10.12 10.97
CA ARG A 189 -0.71 10.31 11.65
C ARG A 189 -0.97 9.22 12.67
N LEU A 190 -1.09 9.64 13.94
CA LEU A 190 -1.31 8.76 15.09
C LEU A 190 -2.52 9.20 15.93
N ASP A 191 -3.29 10.18 15.45
CA ASP A 191 -4.51 10.64 16.10
C ASP A 191 -5.52 9.51 16.35
N ASN A 192 -6.39 9.67 17.34
CA ASN A 192 -7.40 8.67 17.69
C ASN A 192 -6.82 7.28 18.03
N ASN A 193 -5.72 7.26 18.80
CA ASN A 193 -5.17 6.07 19.44
C ASN A 193 -5.29 6.15 20.98
N ARG A 194 -4.71 5.18 21.70
CA ARG A 194 -4.76 5.06 23.18
C ARG A 194 -3.38 5.23 23.82
N LEU A 195 -2.51 5.99 23.19
CA LEU A 195 -1.12 6.18 23.62
C LEU A 195 -1.08 6.97 24.93
N SER A 196 -0.38 6.44 25.93
CA SER A 196 -0.10 7.13 27.20
C SER A 196 1.14 8.02 27.14
N SER A 197 2.00 7.82 26.14
CA SER A 197 3.24 8.55 25.94
C SER A 197 3.45 8.82 24.46
N LEU A 198 4.13 9.92 24.15
CA LEU A 198 4.52 10.23 22.79
C LEU A 198 5.60 9.26 22.30
N PRO A 199 5.52 8.80 21.05
CA PRO A 199 6.57 7.98 20.47
C PRO A 199 7.83 8.81 20.31
N HIS A 200 8.97 8.14 20.41
CA HIS A 200 10.26 8.76 20.26
C HIS A 200 10.61 8.94 18.78
N LEU A 201 10.58 10.20 18.32
CA LEU A 201 10.81 10.59 16.91
C LEU A 201 12.18 11.27 16.73
N GLN A 202 13.25 10.63 17.21
CA GLN A 202 14.60 11.20 17.16
C GLN A 202 15.01 11.65 15.75
N TYR A 203 15.45 12.91 15.63
CA TYR A 203 16.11 13.50 14.44
C TYR A 203 15.40 13.27 13.09
N ARG A 204 14.07 13.46 13.04
CA ARG A 204 13.29 13.38 11.79
C ARG A 204 13.26 14.72 11.06
N HIS A 205 14.38 15.08 10.42
CA HIS A 205 14.49 16.32 9.63
C HIS A 205 13.53 16.39 8.43
N SER A 206 13.11 15.23 7.93
CA SER A 206 12.19 15.11 6.79
C SER A 206 10.71 15.28 7.17
N LEU A 207 10.37 15.23 8.47
CA LEU A 207 8.99 15.21 8.92
C LEU A 207 8.36 16.60 8.76
N GLN A 208 7.33 16.67 7.93
CA GLN A 208 6.60 17.89 7.58
C GLN A 208 5.21 17.91 8.22
N GLY A 209 4.58 16.74 8.39
CA GLY A 209 3.26 16.58 8.98
C GLY A 209 3.27 15.56 10.11
N LEU A 210 3.05 16.02 11.33
CA LEU A 210 2.87 15.15 12.50
C LEU A 210 1.52 15.45 13.14
N THR A 211 0.64 14.45 13.15
CA THR A 211 -0.66 14.56 13.84
C THR A 211 -0.69 13.59 15.02
N LEU A 212 -0.85 14.13 16.22
CA LEU A 212 -0.90 13.42 17.50
C LEU A 212 -2.13 13.90 18.28
N GLY A 213 -2.83 13.00 18.98
CA GLY A 213 -3.92 13.38 19.89
C GLY A 213 -5.19 12.54 19.77
N ARG A 214 -6.29 13.05 20.33
CA ARG A 214 -7.66 12.62 19.99
C ARG A 214 -8.07 13.37 18.73
#